data_AF-A0A7K1GQ42-F1
#
_entry.id   AF-A0A7K1GQ42-F1
#
_cell.length_a   1.000
_cell.length_b   1.000
_cell.length_c   1.000
_cell.angle_alpha   90.00
_cell.angle_beta   90.00
_cell.angle_gamma   90.00
#
_symmetry.space_group_name_H-M   'P 1'
#
loop_
_entity.id
_entity.type
_entity.pdbx_description
1 polymer ?
#
loop_
_entity_poly.entity_id
_entity_poly.type
_entity_poly.pdbx_seq_one_letter_code
_entity_poly.pdbx_strand_id
1 'polypeptide(L)'
;MKNIFKKTEEKNDIKKYEDQFLTNRLPANSKGKVVYIRPEHHEVLIRLVQLSKENKTTLYAYIDNILEQHLKDHADDIKAYFQEHFKPIL
;
A
#
# COMPACT_ATOMS: atom_id res chain seq x y z
N MET A 1 29.47 -21.09 -31.48
CA MET A 1 29.03 -21.72 -30.21
C MET A 1 29.80 -21.07 -29.07
N LYS A 2 29.09 -20.38 -28.15
CA LYS A 2 29.43 -20.13 -26.73
C LYS A 2 28.36 -19.19 -26.12
N ASN A 3 27.58 -19.76 -25.20
CA ASN A 3 26.73 -19.23 -24.10
C ASN A 3 25.88 -17.98 -24.39
N ILE A 4 24.54 -17.99 -24.48
CA ILE A 4 23.44 -18.53 -23.64
C ILE A 4 23.63 -18.23 -22.14
N PHE A 5 22.73 -17.38 -21.61
CA PHE A 5 22.56 -16.92 -20.23
C PHE A 5 23.60 -15.92 -19.67
N LYS A 6 23.54 -14.67 -20.15
CA LYS A 6 23.56 -13.55 -19.20
C LYS A 6 22.11 -13.27 -18.84
N LYS A 7 21.59 -14.02 -17.86
CA LYS A 7 20.47 -13.58 -17.05
C LYS A 7 21.01 -12.32 -16.36
N THR A 8 20.70 -11.17 -16.92
CA THR A 8 20.84 -9.90 -16.22
C THR A 8 20.11 -10.11 -14.91
N GLU A 9 20.87 -10.19 -13.82
CA GLU A 9 20.31 -10.02 -12.49
C GLU A 9 19.72 -8.61 -12.51
N GLU A 10 18.43 -8.54 -12.83
CA GLU A 10 17.58 -7.47 -12.35
C GLU A 10 17.73 -7.54 -10.84
N LYS A 11 18.71 -6.78 -10.33
CA LYS A 11 18.64 -6.24 -8.99
C LYS A 11 17.32 -5.49 -8.98
N ASN A 12 16.26 -6.20 -8.59
CA ASN A 12 15.06 -5.60 -8.09
C ASN A 12 15.57 -4.63 -7.03
N ASP A 13 15.60 -3.36 -7.40
CA ASP A 13 15.79 -2.25 -6.48
C ASP A 13 14.52 -2.26 -5.62
N ILE A 14 14.46 -3.24 -4.70
CA ILE A 14 13.37 -3.41 -3.75
C ILE A 14 13.49 -2.17 -2.88
N LYS A 15 12.80 -1.11 -3.26
CA LYS A 15 12.55 0.02 -2.37
C LYS A 15 11.99 -0.59 -1.08
N LYS A 16 12.63 -0.31 0.05
CA LYS A 16 12.16 -0.83 1.34
C LYS A 16 10.71 -0.39 1.53
N TYR A 17 9.89 -1.26 2.10
CA TYR A 17 8.47 -0.99 2.38
C TYR A 17 8.25 0.37 3.07
N GLU A 18 9.19 0.74 3.96
CA GLU A 18 9.26 2.03 4.64
C GLU A 18 9.32 3.22 3.66
N ASP A 19 10.23 3.19 2.68
CA ASP A 19 10.42 4.27 1.70
C ASP A 19 9.18 4.48 0.83
N GLN A 20 8.44 3.40 0.57
CA GLN A 20 7.28 3.44 -0.31
C GLN A 20 6.01 3.88 0.43
N PHE A 21 5.75 3.33 1.62
CA PHE A 21 4.45 3.44 2.29
C PHE A 21 4.48 4.19 3.62
N LEU A 22 5.65 4.33 4.26
CA LEU A 22 5.79 4.97 5.57
C LEU A 22 6.39 6.39 5.49
N THR A 23 6.03 7.12 4.43
CA THR A 23 6.49 8.50 4.23
C THR A 23 5.40 9.52 4.56
N ASN A 24 5.70 10.43 5.50
CA ASN A 24 4.81 11.53 5.84
C ASN A 24 4.81 12.60 4.76
N ARG A 25 3.87 12.52 3.82
CA ARG A 25 3.65 13.55 2.79
C ARG A 25 2.67 14.63 3.24
N LEU A 26 2.15 14.53 4.47
CA LEU A 26 1.13 15.38 5.07
C LEU A 26 1.48 15.67 6.54
N PRO A 27 0.94 16.75 7.15
CA PRO A 27 1.27 17.10 8.53
C PRO A 27 0.78 16.04 9.54
N ALA A 28 1.64 15.69 10.50
CA ALA A 28 1.41 14.63 11.49
C ALA A 28 0.26 14.90 12.51
N ASN A 29 -0.36 16.08 12.48
CA ASN A 29 -1.32 16.53 13.48
C ASN A 29 -2.79 16.10 13.23
N SER A 30 -3.06 15.15 12.31
CA SER A 30 -4.41 14.63 12.13
C SER A 30 -4.80 13.73 13.31
N LYS A 31 -5.51 14.29 14.29
CA LYS A 31 -6.00 13.60 15.48
C LYS A 31 -7.06 12.53 15.13
N GLY A 32 -6.58 11.35 14.73
CA GLY A 32 -7.01 10.03 15.23
C GLY A 32 -8.46 9.54 15.17
N LYS A 33 -9.44 10.23 14.55
CA LYS A 33 -10.80 9.67 14.39
C LYS A 33 -11.28 9.54 12.94
N VAL A 34 -10.62 10.20 11.99
CA VAL A 34 -10.93 10.15 10.56
C VAL A 34 -9.61 10.23 9.79
N VAL A 35 -9.37 9.29 8.87
CA VAL A 35 -8.23 9.37 7.96
C VAL A 35 -8.52 10.43 6.90
N TYR A 36 -7.62 11.39 6.73
CA TYR A 36 -7.77 12.41 5.70
C TYR A 36 -7.52 11.81 4.31
N ILE A 37 -8.49 12.01 3.41
CA ILE A 37 -8.36 11.72 1.98
C ILE A 37 -8.34 13.07 1.25
N ARG A 38 -7.34 13.28 0.39
CA ARG A 38 -7.25 14.51 -0.40
C ARG A 38 -8.50 14.68 -1.29
N PRO A 39 -9.01 15.91 -1.48
CA PRO A 39 -10.21 16.15 -2.27
C PRO A 39 -10.16 15.52 -3.67
N GLU A 40 -9.02 15.62 -4.36
CA GLU A 40 -8.82 15.06 -5.69
C GLU A 40 -8.88 13.53 -5.72
N HIS A 41 -8.40 12.85 -4.67
CA HIS A 41 -8.52 11.40 -4.56
C HIS A 41 -9.95 11.01 -4.21
N HIS A 42 -10.58 11.73 -3.28
CA HIS A 42 -11.95 11.48 -2.89
C HIS A 42 -12.93 11.58 -4.06
N GLU A 43 -12.76 12.56 -4.96
CA GLU A 43 -13.57 12.71 -6.17
C GLU A 43 -13.44 11.50 -7.13
N VAL A 44 -12.22 10.97 -7.28
CA VAL A 44 -11.99 9.78 -8.10
C VAL A 44 -12.65 8.55 -7.46
N LEU A 45 -12.43 8.34 -6.16
CA LEU A 45 -12.96 7.20 -5.44
C LEU A 45 -14.49 7.17 -5.42
N ILE A 46 -15.14 8.32 -5.18
CA ILE A 46 -16.60 8.42 -5.18
C ILE A 46 -17.18 8.16 -6.58
N ARG A 47 -16.53 8.64 -7.66
CA ARG A 47 -16.96 8.37 -9.04
C ARG A 47 -16.88 6.89 -9.39
N LEU A 48 -15.79 6.22 -9.00
CA LEU A 48 -15.63 4.77 -9.24
C LEU A 48 -16.77 3.97 -8.60
N VAL A 49 -17.06 4.27 -7.34
CA VAL A 49 -18.14 3.63 -6.58
C VAL A 49 -19.51 3.91 -7.20
N GLN A 50 -19.77 5.14 -7.66
CA GLN A 50 -21.04 5.51 -8.29
C GLN A 50 -21.24 4.88 -9.68
N LEU A 51 -20.16 4.57 -10.40
CA LEU A 51 -20.21 3.94 -11.72
C LEU A 51 -20.44 2.42 -11.64
N SER A 52 -20.11 1.76 -10.52
CA SER A 52 -20.26 0.30 -10.37
C SER A 52 -21.71 -0.17 -10.18
N LYS A 53 -22.68 0.54 -10.77
CA LYS A 53 -24.15 0.53 -10.53
C LYS A 53 -24.84 -0.84 -10.45
N GLU A 54 -24.19 -1.94 -10.80
CA GLU A 54 -24.75 -3.29 -10.66
C GLU A 54 -24.52 -3.90 -9.27
N ASN A 55 -23.56 -3.40 -8.49
CA ASN A 55 -23.33 -3.82 -7.11
C ASN A 55 -23.25 -2.61 -6.18
N LYS A 56 -23.98 -2.70 -5.06
CA LYS A 56 -24.14 -1.68 -4.00
C LYS A 56 -22.85 -1.47 -3.20
N THR A 57 -21.70 -1.41 -3.86
CA THR A 57 -20.43 -1.12 -3.19
C THR A 57 -20.52 0.29 -2.63
N THR A 58 -20.19 0.47 -1.36
CA THR A 58 -20.08 1.78 -0.74
C THR A 58 -18.65 2.27 -0.82
N LEU A 59 -18.42 3.58 -0.65
CA LEU A 59 -17.05 4.11 -0.57
C LEU A 59 -16.25 3.46 0.56
N TYR A 60 -16.91 3.15 1.68
CA TYR A 60 -16.30 2.42 2.79
C TYR A 60 -15.86 1.02 2.38
N ALA A 61 -16.74 0.22 1.76
CA ALA A 61 -16.40 -1.12 1.30
C ALA A 61 -15.27 -1.09 0.26
N TYR A 62 -15.27 -0.07 -0.62
CA TYR A 62 -14.20 0.07 -1.61
C TYR A 62 -12.84 0.35 -0.97
N ILE A 63 -12.78 1.29 -0.01
CA ILE A 63 -11.54 1.57 0.73
C ILE A 63 -11.08 0.35 1.54
N ASP A 64 -12.02 -0.36 2.19
CA ASP A 64 -11.71 -1.58 2.94
C ASP A 64 -11.07 -2.65 2.06
N ASN A 65 -11.64 -2.91 0.87
CA ASN A 65 -11.08 -3.85 -0.11
C ASN A 65 -9.68 -3.44 -0.58
N ILE A 66 -9.41 -2.15 -0.78
CA ILE A 66 -8.08 -1.65 -1.15
C ILE A 66 -7.08 -1.94 -0.01
N LEU A 67 -7.49 -1.68 1.23
CA LEU A 67 -6.65 -1.94 2.41
C LEU A 67 -6.38 -3.44 2.57
N GLU A 68 -7.40 -4.29 2.41
CA GLU A 68 -7.25 -5.75 2.47
C GLU A 68 -6.26 -6.23 1.39
N GLN A 69 -6.43 -5.77 0.16
CA GLN A 69 -5.53 -6.13 -0.93
C GLN A 69 -4.10 -5.68 -0.65
N HIS A 70 -3.91 -4.43 -0.19
CA HIS A 70 -2.59 -3.89 0.17
C HIS A 70 -1.91 -4.74 1.25
N LEU A 71 -2.63 -5.05 2.33
CA LEU A 71 -2.11 -5.86 3.43
C LEU A 71 -1.73 -7.28 2.98
N LYS A 72 -2.49 -7.84 2.04
CA LYS A 72 -2.23 -9.16 1.47
C LYS A 72 -1.00 -9.14 0.55
N ASP A 73 -0.94 -8.20 -0.38
CA ASP A 73 0.12 -8.10 -1.39
C ASP A 73 1.48 -7.75 -0.75
N HIS A 74 1.48 -7.03 0.37
CA HIS A 74 2.68 -6.63 1.11
C HIS A 74 2.88 -7.35 2.45
N ALA A 75 2.20 -8.48 2.68
CA ALA A 75 2.22 -9.16 3.97
C ALA A 75 3.64 -9.50 4.45
N ASP A 76 4.50 -9.96 3.55
CA ASP A 76 5.88 -10.37 3.90
C ASP A 76 6.80 -9.16 4.11
N ASP A 77 6.65 -8.12 3.31
CA ASP A 77 7.34 -6.84 3.48
C ASP A 77 7.00 -6.20 4.85
N ILE A 78 5.72 -6.21 5.20
CA ILE A 78 5.22 -5.71 6.49
C ILE A 78 5.80 -6.53 7.64
N LYS A 79 5.79 -7.88 7.55
CA LYS A 79 6.39 -8.74 8.57
C LYS A 79 7.88 -8.50 8.72
N ALA A 80 8.62 -8.36 7.61
CA ALA A 80 10.05 -8.07 7.62
C ALA A 80 10.32 -6.73 8.31
N TYR A 81 9.54 -5.69 7.99
CA TYR A 81 9.59 -4.40 8.70
C TYR A 81 9.34 -4.56 10.20
N PHE A 82 8.29 -5.28 10.61
CA PHE A 82 8.05 -5.53 12.04
C PHE A 82 9.21 -6.26 12.70
N GLN A 83 9.80 -7.29 12.07
CA GLN A 83 10.93 -8.04 12.65
C GLN A 83 12.20 -7.18 12.80
N GLU A 84 12.49 -6.30 11.85
CA GLU A 84 13.65 -5.40 11.89
C GLU A 84 13.52 -4.39 13.04
N HIS A 85 12.31 -3.89 13.29
CA HIS A 85 12.03 -2.81 14.26
C HIS A 85 11.56 -3.31 15.63
N PHE A 86 10.97 -4.50 15.74
CA PHE A 86 10.61 -5.18 17.00
C PHE A 86 11.61 -6.29 17.33
N LYS A 87 12.91 -5.97 17.37
CA LYS A 87 13.87 -6.95 17.92
C LYS A 87 13.42 -7.35 19.32
N PRO A 88 13.22 -8.64 19.62
CA PRO A 88 12.91 -9.08 20.96
C PRO A 88 14.04 -8.61 21.88
N ILE A 89 13.68 -7.84 22.90
CA ILE A 89 14.58 -7.61 24.03
C ILE A 89 14.75 -9.00 24.64
N LEU A 90 15.95 -9.58 24.48
CA LEU A 90 16.44 -10.84 25.05
C LEU A 90 15.39 -11.74 25.73
#